data_AF-A0A6N8Y7R3-F1
#
_entry.id   AF-A0A6N8Y7R3-F1
#
_cell.length_a   1.000
_cell.length_b   1.000
_cell.length_c   1.000
_cell.angle_alpha   90.00
_cell.angle_beta   90.00
_cell.angle_gamma   90.00
#
_symmetry.space_group_name_H-M   'P 1'
#
loop_
_entity.id
_entity.type
_entity.pdbx_description
1 polymer ?
#
loop_
_entity_poly.entity_id
_entity_poly.type
_entity_poly.pdbx_seq_one_letter_code
_entity_poly.pdbx_strand_id
1 'polypeptide(L)'
;MSRTVRTLTLGGFLLAALATGCGGSGGGSGNNQESGTTFTPRTMADALYAVIESDRTVYTRKVVDRLQDEEKVIEASEHWKDDKALPLPAQMFRMGAKMVSDKTDVFTYSLLSLWPVNKQNAPKTEVEKQGLEAVAKKQKPFYAEETLGGKTFFTAVYPDVAVAPACINCHNNHKDSPRSDFKLGKTMGGVVIRIPLSQR
;
A
#
# COMPACT_ATOMS: atom_id res chain seq x y z
N MET A 1 -13.24 46.59 -9.87
CA MET A 1 -12.20 46.91 -10.88
C MET A 1 -12.25 45.87 -11.98
N SER A 2 -12.24 46.36 -13.22
CA SER A 2 -12.67 45.65 -14.43
C SER A 2 -11.62 44.67 -14.97
N ARG A 3 -12.15 43.56 -15.50
CA ARG A 3 -11.66 42.52 -16.42
C ARG A 3 -10.31 42.73 -17.12
N THR A 4 -9.59 41.63 -17.33
CA THR A 4 -9.04 41.33 -18.67
C THR A 4 -8.95 39.81 -18.90
N VAL A 5 -9.82 39.31 -19.78
CA VAL A 5 -9.73 37.99 -20.42
C VAL A 5 -8.92 38.21 -21.70
N ARG A 6 -7.84 37.44 -21.92
CA ARG A 6 -7.14 37.39 -23.20
C ARG A 6 -7.52 36.11 -23.94
N THR A 7 -8.43 36.24 -24.89
CA THR A 7 -8.63 35.33 -26.02
C THR A 7 -7.49 35.52 -27.01
N LEU A 8 -6.84 34.42 -27.40
CA LEU A 8 -5.93 34.39 -28.54
C LEU A 8 -6.52 33.43 -29.58
N THR A 9 -6.90 33.96 -30.75
CA THR A 9 -7.32 33.18 -31.91
C THR A 9 -6.55 33.62 -33.15
N LEU A 10 -6.26 32.61 -33.96
CA LEU A 10 -6.01 32.59 -35.42
C LEU A 10 -4.66 33.09 -35.96
N GLY A 11 -3.94 32.15 -36.56
CA GLY A 11 -2.98 32.37 -37.63
C GLY A 11 -2.81 31.08 -38.42
N GLY A 12 -3.58 30.93 -39.50
CA GLY A 12 -3.45 29.84 -40.47
C GLY A 12 -2.43 30.17 -41.57
N PHE A 13 -2.33 29.23 -42.54
CA PHE A 13 -1.43 29.12 -43.70
C PHE A 13 -0.09 28.44 -43.39
N LEU A 14 0.40 27.45 -44.15
CA LEU A 14 0.36 27.26 -45.60
C LEU A 14 0.43 25.74 -45.94
N LEU A 15 -0.35 25.32 -46.93
CA LEU A 15 -0.31 23.99 -47.55
C LEU A 15 0.75 24.00 -48.67
N ALA A 16 1.69 23.04 -48.68
CA ALA A 16 2.53 22.77 -49.83
C ALA A 16 2.61 21.26 -50.06
N ALA A 17 2.17 20.83 -51.23
CA ALA A 17 2.12 19.44 -51.65
C ALA A 17 3.22 19.13 -52.69
N LEU A 18 3.59 17.85 -52.72
CA LEU A 18 4.22 17.07 -53.80
C LEU A 18 5.77 17.10 -53.93
N ALA A 19 6.37 15.97 -53.56
CA ALA A 19 7.35 15.30 -54.41
C ALA A 19 7.30 13.78 -54.16
N THR A 20 6.77 13.06 -55.15
CA THR A 20 6.91 11.61 -55.32
C THR A 20 8.38 11.28 -55.61
N GLY A 21 8.99 10.45 -54.77
CA GLY A 21 10.31 9.86 -55.00
C GLY A 21 10.30 8.38 -54.67
N CYS A 22 10.15 7.53 -55.68
CA CYS A 22 10.51 6.11 -55.60
C CYS A 22 12.03 5.99 -55.66
N GLY A 23 12.63 5.31 -54.69
CA GLY A 23 14.05 4.96 -54.68
C GLY A 23 14.37 4.11 -53.46
N GLY A 24 14.40 2.81 -53.63
CA GLY A 24 14.63 1.84 -52.56
C GLY A 24 16.08 1.78 -52.09
N SER A 25 16.27 1.44 -50.82
CA SER A 25 17.26 0.47 -50.34
C SER A 25 17.08 0.27 -48.84
N GLY A 26 17.39 -0.96 -48.40
CA GLY A 26 17.07 -1.52 -47.10
C GLY A 26 17.29 -0.60 -45.90
N GLY A 27 16.24 -0.49 -45.09
CA GLY A 27 16.32 -0.06 -43.70
C GLY A 27 15.52 -1.08 -42.92
N GLY A 28 16.19 -1.90 -42.12
CA GLY A 28 15.57 -2.96 -41.35
C GLY A 28 14.35 -2.43 -40.59
N SER A 29 13.30 -3.23 -40.55
CA SER A 29 12.23 -3.11 -39.57
C SER A 29 12.86 -3.28 -38.19
N GLY A 30 13.43 -2.20 -37.68
CA GLY A 30 13.78 -2.06 -36.29
C GLY A 30 12.47 -2.18 -35.54
N ASN A 31 12.22 -3.37 -34.99
CA ASN A 31 11.36 -3.49 -33.83
C ASN A 31 11.90 -2.45 -32.84
N ASN A 32 11.21 -1.32 -32.72
CA ASN A 32 11.23 -0.55 -31.49
C ASN A 32 10.61 -1.47 -30.43
N GLN A 33 11.40 -2.42 -29.95
CA GLN A 33 11.21 -2.94 -28.61
C GLN A 33 11.39 -1.72 -27.73
N GLU A 34 10.26 -1.12 -27.32
CA GLU A 34 10.25 -0.37 -26.08
C GLU A 34 10.92 -1.28 -25.05
N SER A 35 12.11 -0.89 -24.64
CA SER A 35 12.87 -1.55 -23.58
C SER A 35 12.16 -1.25 -22.26
N GLY A 36 10.97 -1.84 -22.11
CA GLY A 36 10.15 -1.74 -20.93
C GLY A 36 10.86 -2.42 -19.77
N THR A 37 11.09 -1.66 -18.70
CA THR A 37 11.56 -2.25 -17.44
C THR A 37 10.48 -3.21 -16.94
N THR A 38 10.81 -4.50 -16.83
CA THR A 38 9.90 -5.51 -16.27
C THR A 38 10.18 -5.65 -14.78
N PHE A 39 9.17 -5.46 -13.93
CA PHE A 39 9.27 -5.69 -12.49
C PHE A 39 8.80 -7.09 -12.14
N THR A 40 9.54 -7.78 -11.27
CA THR A 40 9.06 -9.05 -10.70
C THR A 40 7.93 -8.77 -9.69
N PRO A 41 7.01 -9.72 -9.42
CA PRO A 41 6.01 -9.59 -8.36
C PRO A 41 6.63 -9.26 -7.00
N ARG A 42 7.79 -9.85 -6.68
CA ARG A 42 8.54 -9.49 -5.46
C ARG A 42 8.96 -8.02 -5.47
N THR A 43 9.58 -7.55 -6.55
CA THR A 43 10.03 -6.15 -6.65
C THR A 43 8.86 -5.17 -6.51
N MET A 44 7.73 -5.49 -7.15
CA MET A 44 6.51 -4.70 -7.01
C MET A 44 5.98 -4.70 -5.57
N ALA A 45 5.90 -5.87 -4.93
CA ALA A 45 5.45 -5.97 -3.53
C ALA A 45 6.37 -5.20 -2.58
N ASP A 46 7.69 -5.31 -2.75
CA ASP A 46 8.67 -4.63 -1.90
C ASP A 46 8.59 -3.11 -2.05
N ALA A 47 8.43 -2.61 -3.28
CA ALA A 47 8.25 -1.19 -3.54
C ALA A 47 6.93 -0.64 -2.98
N LEU A 48 5.82 -1.37 -3.16
CA LEU A 48 4.52 -1.01 -2.58
C LEU A 48 4.57 -1.00 -1.06
N TYR A 49 5.20 -2.02 -0.46
CA TYR A 49 5.37 -2.08 0.98
C TYR A 49 6.17 -0.89 1.52
N ALA A 50 7.26 -0.50 0.84
CA ALA A 50 8.05 0.64 1.26
C ALA A 50 7.23 1.93 1.36
N VAL A 51 6.33 2.18 0.39
CA VAL A 51 5.42 3.33 0.42
C VAL A 51 4.39 3.18 1.55
N ILE A 52 3.70 2.03 1.60
CA ILE A 52 2.63 1.76 2.58
C ILE A 52 3.16 1.86 4.02
N GLU A 53 4.33 1.29 4.29
CA GLU A 53 4.99 1.35 5.60
C GLU A 53 5.41 2.78 5.94
N SER A 54 6.04 3.49 5.00
CA SER A 54 6.47 4.88 5.21
C SER A 54 5.28 5.78 5.55
N ASP A 55 4.19 5.70 4.78
CA ASP A 55 3.00 6.52 5.00
C ASP A 55 2.36 6.25 6.36
N ARG A 56 2.24 4.96 6.74
CA ARG A 56 1.71 4.60 8.06
C ARG A 56 2.63 5.06 9.19
N THR A 57 3.94 4.94 9.01
CA THR A 57 4.94 5.39 10.00
C THR A 57 4.91 6.90 10.16
N VAL A 58 4.80 7.66 9.07
CA VAL A 58 4.64 9.12 9.10
C VAL A 58 3.36 9.51 9.82
N TYR A 59 2.22 8.91 9.46
CA TYR A 59 0.95 9.18 10.13
C TYR A 59 1.02 8.88 11.64
N THR A 60 1.57 7.73 12.01
CA THR A 60 1.71 7.34 13.42
C THR A 60 2.57 8.33 14.19
N ARG A 61 3.79 8.62 13.71
CA ARG A 61 4.75 9.44 14.47
C ARG A 61 4.48 10.93 14.40
N LYS A 62 4.13 11.44 13.22
CA LYS A 62 4.04 12.88 12.96
C LYS A 62 2.63 13.44 13.19
N VAL A 63 1.62 12.58 13.24
CA VAL A 63 0.24 12.99 13.46
C VAL A 63 -0.26 12.44 14.79
N VAL A 64 -0.32 11.11 14.95
CA VAL A 64 -0.92 10.50 16.15
C VAL A 64 -0.07 10.76 17.39
N ASP A 65 1.18 10.28 17.45
CA ASP A 65 2.05 10.44 18.63
C ASP A 65 2.23 11.92 18.99
N ARG A 66 2.53 12.77 17.99
CA ARG A 66 2.70 14.21 18.21
C ARG A 66 1.45 14.85 18.81
N LEU A 67 0.27 14.64 18.23
CA LEU A 67 -0.92 15.36 18.64
C LEU A 67 -1.58 14.78 19.91
N GLN A 68 -1.48 13.47 20.11
CA GLN A 68 -2.04 12.78 21.27
C GLN A 68 -1.08 12.76 22.47
N ASP A 69 0.15 12.30 22.27
CA ASP A 69 1.05 11.99 23.40
C ASP A 69 1.95 13.19 23.76
N GLU A 70 2.45 13.93 22.75
CA GLU A 70 3.34 15.08 22.97
C GLU A 70 2.57 16.37 23.25
N GLU A 71 1.71 16.80 22.32
CA GLU A 71 0.96 18.06 22.39
C GLU A 71 -0.34 17.94 23.19
N LYS A 72 -0.90 16.72 23.29
CA LYS A 72 -2.11 16.42 24.07
C LYS A 72 -3.32 17.27 23.69
N VAL A 73 -3.53 17.49 22.39
CA VAL A 73 -4.60 18.34 21.85
C VAL A 73 -5.76 17.53 21.26
N ILE A 74 -5.55 16.26 20.92
CA ILE A 74 -6.58 15.37 20.37
C ILE A 74 -6.18 13.91 20.58
N GLU A 75 -7.16 13.05 20.86
CA GLU A 75 -6.96 11.62 21.02
C GLU A 75 -7.07 10.86 19.69
N ALA A 76 -6.54 9.65 19.61
CA ALA A 76 -6.85 8.68 18.57
C ALA A 76 -7.80 7.60 19.13
N SER A 77 -8.86 7.29 18.39
CA SER A 77 -9.94 6.42 18.89
C SER A 77 -10.40 5.42 17.84
N GLU A 78 -10.85 4.25 18.29
CA GLU A 78 -11.59 3.31 17.44
C GLU A 78 -12.90 3.90 16.92
N HIS A 79 -13.49 4.85 17.66
CA HIS A 79 -14.72 5.57 17.33
C HIS A 79 -14.44 7.00 16.86
N TRP A 80 -13.33 7.21 16.15
CA TRP A 80 -12.80 8.53 15.78
C TRP A 80 -13.82 9.53 15.19
N LYS A 81 -14.83 9.06 14.46
CA LYS A 81 -15.87 9.93 13.92
C LYS A 81 -16.79 10.50 15.01
N ASP A 82 -17.25 9.63 15.89
CA ASP A 82 -18.19 9.98 16.96
C ASP A 82 -17.48 10.81 18.04
N ASP A 83 -16.24 10.44 18.33
CA ASP A 83 -15.39 11.09 19.33
C ASP A 83 -14.71 12.37 18.82
N LYS A 84 -14.85 12.70 17.53
CA LYS A 84 -14.12 13.78 16.85
C LYS A 84 -12.60 13.68 17.06
N ALA A 85 -12.09 12.46 16.98
CA ALA A 85 -10.72 12.06 17.24
C ALA A 85 -9.98 11.71 15.93
N LEU A 86 -8.68 11.44 16.04
CA LEU A 86 -7.89 10.88 14.95
C LEU A 86 -8.25 9.39 14.73
N PRO A 87 -8.32 8.89 13.49
CA PRO A 87 -8.39 7.45 13.27
C PRO A 87 -7.10 6.77 13.73
N LEU A 88 -7.22 5.56 14.28
CA LEU A 88 -6.04 4.76 14.63
C LEU A 88 -5.19 4.44 13.38
N PRO A 89 -3.86 4.24 13.51
CA PRO A 89 -3.01 3.89 12.38
C PRO A 89 -3.50 2.68 11.57
N ALA A 90 -4.06 1.65 12.24
CA ALA A 90 -4.65 0.50 11.58
C ALA A 90 -5.94 0.83 10.81
N GLN A 91 -6.76 1.78 11.31
CA GLN A 91 -7.96 2.23 10.63
C GLN A 91 -7.63 3.07 9.39
N MET A 92 -6.66 3.99 9.51
CA MET A 92 -6.13 4.75 8.37
C MET A 92 -5.62 3.81 7.27
N PHE A 93 -4.79 2.83 7.65
CA PHE A 93 -4.28 1.81 6.71
C PHE A 93 -5.42 1.08 6.00
N ARG A 94 -6.44 0.63 6.74
CA ARG A 94 -7.58 -0.11 6.17
C ARG A 94 -8.41 0.77 5.22
N MET A 95 -8.59 2.05 5.53
CA MET A 95 -9.25 3.00 4.61
C MET A 95 -8.46 3.12 3.31
N GLY A 96 -7.13 3.24 3.40
CA GLY A 96 -6.24 3.23 2.22
C GLY A 96 -6.38 1.93 1.41
N ALA A 97 -6.31 0.78 2.08
CA ALA A 97 -6.42 -0.53 1.44
C ALA A 97 -7.74 -0.68 0.67
N LYS A 98 -8.84 -0.24 1.28
CA LYS A 98 -10.15 -0.22 0.62
C LYS A 98 -10.17 0.73 -0.58
N MET A 99 -9.60 1.93 -0.45
CA MET A 99 -9.59 2.88 -1.56
C MET A 99 -8.76 2.36 -2.74
N VAL A 100 -7.67 1.64 -2.48
CA VAL A 100 -6.87 1.00 -3.54
C VAL A 100 -7.64 -0.13 -4.19
N SER A 101 -8.31 -1.00 -3.44
CA SER A 101 -9.12 -2.09 -4.02
C SER A 101 -10.28 -1.58 -4.87
N ASP A 102 -10.82 -0.40 -4.55
CA ASP A 102 -11.87 0.23 -5.35
C ASP A 102 -11.32 0.84 -6.67
N LYS A 103 -10.00 1.01 -6.78
CA LYS A 103 -9.32 1.62 -7.95
C LYS A 103 -8.64 0.61 -8.86
N THR A 104 -8.17 -0.51 -8.33
CA THR A 104 -7.41 -1.50 -9.09
C THR A 104 -7.45 -2.88 -8.44
N ASP A 105 -7.33 -3.91 -9.27
CA ASP A 105 -7.23 -5.32 -8.90
C ASP A 105 -5.82 -5.90 -9.16
N VAL A 106 -4.86 -5.09 -9.63
CA VAL A 106 -3.48 -5.52 -9.92
C VAL A 106 -2.71 -5.91 -8.66
N PHE A 107 -3.18 -5.46 -7.49
CA PHE A 107 -2.76 -5.97 -6.19
C PHE A 107 -3.81 -5.70 -5.13
N THR A 108 -3.69 -6.39 -4.00
CA THR A 108 -4.40 -6.04 -2.77
C THR A 108 -3.43 -6.01 -1.61
N TYR A 109 -3.77 -5.29 -0.55
CA TYR A 109 -3.02 -5.33 0.69
C TYR A 109 -3.93 -5.29 1.91
N SER A 110 -3.47 -5.88 3.00
CA SER A 110 -4.22 -5.95 4.25
C SER A 110 -3.28 -6.00 5.45
N LEU A 111 -3.80 -5.65 6.62
CA LEU A 111 -3.08 -5.76 7.89
C LEU A 111 -3.66 -6.94 8.66
N LEU A 112 -2.86 -7.98 8.89
CA LEU A 112 -3.26 -9.18 9.61
C LEU A 112 -2.41 -9.40 10.85
N SER A 113 -2.89 -10.18 11.81
CA SER A 113 -2.12 -10.57 13.00
C SER A 113 -2.54 -11.94 13.51
N LEU A 114 -1.60 -12.65 14.14
CA LEU A 114 -1.88 -13.85 14.95
C LEU A 114 -2.60 -13.50 16.25
N TRP A 115 -2.53 -12.24 16.68
CA TRP A 115 -3.10 -11.74 17.92
C TRP A 115 -3.98 -10.50 17.65
N PRO A 116 -5.01 -10.61 16.79
CA PRO A 116 -5.75 -9.44 16.36
C PRO A 116 -6.71 -8.97 17.46
N VAL A 117 -6.71 -7.66 17.70
CA VAL A 117 -7.75 -6.97 18.47
C VAL A 117 -9.09 -7.09 17.72
N ASN A 118 -9.14 -6.58 16.48
CA ASN A 118 -10.27 -6.81 15.58
C ASN A 118 -10.15 -8.19 14.91
N LYS A 119 -11.04 -9.12 15.25
CA LYS A 119 -11.03 -10.51 14.77
C LYS A 119 -11.08 -10.66 13.24
N GLN A 120 -11.55 -9.65 12.50
CA GLN A 120 -11.53 -9.65 11.04
C GLN A 120 -10.11 -9.66 10.44
N ASN A 121 -9.11 -9.26 11.24
CA ASN A 121 -7.69 -9.23 10.85
C ASN A 121 -6.96 -10.54 11.20
N ALA A 122 -7.67 -11.61 11.56
CA ALA A 122 -7.08 -12.93 11.68
C ALA A 122 -6.71 -13.49 10.30
N PRO A 123 -5.64 -14.29 10.19
CA PRO A 123 -5.35 -15.03 8.96
C PRO A 123 -6.49 -16.00 8.64
N LYS A 124 -6.78 -16.11 7.35
CA LYS A 124 -7.80 -16.96 6.74
C LYS A 124 -7.18 -18.07 5.89
N THR A 125 -5.94 -17.89 5.44
CA THR A 125 -5.21 -18.88 4.64
C THR A 125 -4.02 -19.44 5.39
N GLU A 126 -3.59 -20.65 5.02
CA GLU A 126 -2.41 -21.27 5.60
C GLU A 126 -1.14 -20.47 5.29
N VAL A 127 -1.06 -19.88 4.09
CA VAL A 127 0.07 -19.01 3.69
C VAL A 127 0.12 -17.73 4.54
N GLU A 128 -1.03 -17.11 4.84
CA GLU A 128 -1.06 -15.97 5.77
C GLU A 128 -0.57 -16.37 7.16
N LYS A 129 -1.04 -17.50 7.70
CA LYS A 129 -0.63 -17.97 9.02
C LYS A 129 0.88 -18.24 9.08
N GLN A 130 1.41 -19.01 8.13
CA GLN A 130 2.84 -19.31 8.05
C GLN A 130 3.69 -18.06 7.86
N GLY A 131 3.22 -17.13 7.01
CA GLY A 131 3.87 -15.84 6.80
C GLY A 131 3.92 -15.02 8.08
N LEU A 132 2.81 -14.91 8.80
CA LEU A 132 2.73 -14.18 10.07
C LEU A 132 3.66 -14.80 11.14
N GLU A 133 3.70 -16.12 11.26
CA GLU A 133 4.62 -16.82 12.17
C GLU A 133 6.08 -16.56 11.79
N ALA A 134 6.41 -16.59 10.49
CA ALA A 134 7.74 -16.33 9.99
C ALA A 134 8.21 -14.89 10.26
N VAL A 135 7.38 -13.88 9.96
CA VAL A 135 7.73 -12.47 10.21
C VAL A 135 7.76 -12.12 11.69
N ALA A 136 6.93 -12.77 12.52
CA ALA A 136 6.96 -12.61 13.97
C ALA A 136 8.28 -13.14 14.57
N LYS A 137 8.78 -14.28 14.06
CA LYS A 137 10.01 -14.91 14.56
C LYS A 137 11.28 -14.25 14.02
N LYS A 138 11.33 -13.93 12.72
CA LYS A 138 12.55 -13.51 12.02
C LYS A 138 12.64 -12.01 11.75
N GLN A 139 11.51 -11.28 11.83
CA GLN A 139 11.39 -9.88 11.42
C GLN A 139 11.94 -9.61 10.00
N LYS A 140 11.74 -10.57 9.10
CA LYS A 140 12.13 -10.48 7.68
C LYS A 140 10.91 -10.84 6.83
N PRO A 141 10.76 -10.26 5.63
CA PRO A 141 9.65 -10.59 4.74
C PRO A 141 9.58 -12.09 4.43
N PHE A 142 8.37 -12.59 4.30
CA PHE A 142 8.05 -13.94 3.84
C PHE A 142 7.34 -13.84 2.50
N TYR A 143 7.61 -14.78 1.60
CA TYR A 143 7.04 -14.81 0.26
C TYR A 143 6.60 -16.22 -0.08
N ALA A 144 5.43 -16.37 -0.67
CA ALA A 144 4.90 -17.63 -1.17
C ALA A 144 3.93 -17.39 -2.31
N GLU A 145 3.54 -18.45 -3.01
CA GLU A 145 2.40 -18.44 -3.91
C GLU A 145 1.22 -19.13 -3.25
N GLU A 146 0.00 -18.64 -3.50
CA GLU A 146 -1.23 -19.31 -3.06
C GLU A 146 -2.33 -19.17 -4.12
N THR A 147 -3.24 -20.14 -4.16
CA THR A 147 -4.40 -20.10 -5.06
C THR A 147 -5.65 -19.79 -4.26
N LEU A 148 -6.33 -18.68 -4.61
CA LEU A 148 -7.55 -18.22 -3.97
C LEU A 148 -8.62 -18.01 -5.03
N GLY A 149 -9.78 -18.66 -4.89
CA GLY A 149 -10.88 -18.52 -5.85
C GLY A 149 -10.48 -18.83 -7.30
N GLY A 150 -9.59 -19.81 -7.50
CA GLY A 150 -9.09 -20.20 -8.83
C GLY A 150 -8.06 -19.26 -9.47
N LYS A 151 -7.61 -18.21 -8.76
CA LYS A 151 -6.53 -17.32 -9.19
C LYS A 151 -5.27 -17.57 -8.36
N THR A 152 -4.12 -17.63 -9.01
CA THR A 152 -2.82 -17.75 -8.33
C THR A 152 -2.27 -16.37 -8.00
N PHE A 153 -1.82 -16.19 -6.76
CA PHE A 153 -1.25 -14.94 -6.26
C PHE A 153 0.18 -15.18 -5.77
N PHE A 154 1.03 -14.20 -6.01
CA PHE A 154 2.23 -13.98 -5.22
C PHE A 154 1.82 -13.25 -3.96
N THR A 155 2.06 -13.88 -2.82
CA THR A 155 1.72 -13.36 -1.49
C THR A 155 3.01 -13.02 -0.75
N ALA A 156 3.15 -11.74 -0.41
CA ALA A 156 4.24 -11.24 0.43
C ALA A 156 3.69 -10.83 1.79
N VAL A 157 4.34 -11.27 2.85
CA VAL A 157 4.03 -10.89 4.24
C VAL A 157 5.23 -10.16 4.82
N TYR A 158 5.01 -8.90 5.21
CA TYR A 158 6.03 -8.04 5.80
C TYR A 158 5.75 -7.84 7.29
N PRO A 159 6.78 -7.76 8.16
CA PRO A 159 6.57 -7.56 9.58
C PRO A 159 5.93 -6.19 9.87
N ASP A 160 4.77 -6.18 10.53
CA ASP A 160 4.22 -4.95 11.11
C ASP A 160 4.88 -4.71 12.47
N VAL A 161 5.91 -3.87 12.49
CA VAL A 161 6.71 -3.58 13.69
C VAL A 161 6.06 -2.47 14.49
N ALA A 162 6.02 -2.62 15.82
CA ALA A 162 5.64 -1.56 16.74
C ALA A 162 6.68 -0.42 16.72
N VAL A 163 6.46 0.60 15.88
CA VAL A 163 7.40 1.71 15.65
C VAL A 163 7.20 2.90 16.60
N ALA A 164 6.14 2.89 17.40
CA ALA A 164 5.69 3.99 18.24
C ALA A 164 4.97 3.50 19.51
N PRO A 165 5.02 4.26 20.64
CA PRO A 165 4.30 3.90 21.87
C PRO A 165 2.80 3.69 21.68
N ALA A 166 2.15 4.52 20.86
CA ALA A 166 0.72 4.38 20.55
C ALA A 166 0.34 2.98 20.03
N CYS A 167 1.25 2.31 19.29
CA CYS A 167 1.06 0.94 18.81
C CYS A 167 0.85 -0.04 19.97
N ILE A 168 1.72 -0.01 20.97
CA ILE A 168 1.68 -0.99 22.06
C ILE A 168 0.74 -0.57 23.19
N ASN A 169 0.53 0.73 23.39
CA ASN A 169 -0.34 1.22 24.46
C ASN A 169 -1.79 0.82 24.22
N CYS A 170 -2.29 0.97 22.99
CA CYS A 170 -3.63 0.49 22.64
C CYS A 170 -3.68 -1.04 22.75
N HIS A 171 -2.78 -1.75 22.07
CA HIS A 171 -2.80 -3.22 22.03
C HIS A 171 -2.65 -3.89 23.40
N ASN A 172 -1.86 -3.32 24.33
CA ASN A 172 -1.66 -3.90 25.65
C ASN A 172 -2.82 -3.63 26.62
N ASN A 173 -3.58 -2.56 26.39
CA ASN A 173 -4.67 -2.15 27.28
C ASN A 173 -6.08 -2.42 26.70
N HIS A 174 -6.16 -2.86 25.44
CA HIS A 174 -7.44 -3.10 24.78
C HIS A 174 -8.11 -4.38 25.32
N LYS A 175 -9.38 -4.28 25.73
CA LYS A 175 -10.16 -5.40 26.31
C LYS A 175 -10.22 -6.66 25.44
N ASP A 176 -10.25 -6.49 24.11
CA ASP A 176 -10.34 -7.59 23.14
C ASP A 176 -8.98 -8.09 22.67
N SER A 177 -7.89 -7.52 23.20
CA SER A 177 -6.54 -7.93 22.86
C SER A 177 -6.26 -9.35 23.37
N PRO A 178 -5.76 -10.26 22.53
CA PRO A 178 -5.43 -11.62 22.96
C PRO A 178 -4.24 -11.71 23.92
N ARG A 179 -3.44 -10.64 24.05
CA ARG A 179 -2.24 -10.56 24.89
C ARG A 179 -1.89 -9.11 25.21
N SER A 180 -1.14 -8.89 26.28
CA SER A 180 -0.83 -7.54 26.80
C SER A 180 0.67 -7.24 26.97
N ASP A 181 1.53 -8.02 26.31
CA ASP A 181 2.99 -7.93 26.42
C ASP A 181 3.67 -7.55 25.10
N PHE A 182 2.96 -6.83 24.21
CA PHE A 182 3.54 -6.23 23.02
C PHE A 182 4.63 -5.21 23.39
N LYS A 183 5.72 -5.17 22.61
CA LYS A 183 6.90 -4.34 22.87
C LYS A 183 7.30 -3.54 21.64
N LEU A 184 7.82 -2.33 21.86
CA LEU A 184 8.43 -1.52 20.81
C LEU A 184 9.53 -2.30 20.09
N GLY A 185 9.61 -2.11 18.77
CA GLY A 185 10.56 -2.79 17.89
C GLY A 185 10.23 -4.27 17.64
N LYS A 186 9.15 -4.81 18.21
CA LYS A 186 8.69 -6.19 17.94
C LYS A 186 7.54 -6.21 16.95
N THR A 187 7.47 -7.30 16.20
CA THR A 187 6.41 -7.54 15.22
C THR A 187 5.09 -7.84 15.94
N MET A 188 4.05 -7.07 15.62
CA MET A 188 2.69 -7.24 16.15
C MET A 188 1.76 -7.96 15.18
N GLY A 189 2.13 -8.02 13.91
CA GLY A 189 1.35 -8.63 12.83
C GLY A 189 2.12 -8.58 11.53
N GLY A 190 1.40 -8.50 10.41
CA GLY A 190 2.03 -8.34 9.12
C GLY A 190 1.15 -7.60 8.11
N VAL A 191 1.83 -6.85 7.24
CA VAL A 191 1.24 -6.33 6.02
C VAL A 191 1.30 -7.45 5.00
N VAL A 192 0.13 -7.90 4.54
CA VAL A 192 0.01 -8.93 3.51
C VAL A 192 -0.31 -8.25 2.19
N ILE A 193 0.57 -8.37 1.20
CA ILE A 193 0.38 -7.89 -0.17
C ILE A 193 0.18 -9.10 -1.08
N ARG A 194 -0.84 -9.05 -1.93
CA ARG A 194 -1.10 -10.08 -2.95
C ARG A 194 -1.09 -9.46 -4.33
N ILE A 195 -0.34 -10.08 -5.23
CA ILE A 195 -0.26 -9.71 -6.65
C ILE A 195 -0.70 -10.92 -7.46
N PRO A 196 -1.75 -10.83 -8.30
CA PRO A 196 -2.13 -11.92 -9.19
C PRO A 196 -0.96 -12.28 -10.11
N LEU A 197 -0.60 -13.56 -10.19
CA LEU A 197 0.45 -14.05 -11.09
C LEU A 197 -0.03 -14.29 -12.52
N SER A 198 -1.35 -14.25 -12.73
CA SER A 198 -1.98 -14.21 -14.05
C SER A 198 -3.43 -13.74 -13.95
N GLN A 199 -3.79 -12.72 -14.73
CA GLN A 199 -4.88 -12.75 -15.73
C GLN A 199 -4.55 -11.66 -16.77
N ARG A 200 -4.09 -12.06 -17.96
CA ARG A 200 -4.39 -11.29 -19.19
C ARG A 200 -5.80 -11.66 -19.62
#